data_AF-A0A6P0YGS7-F1
#
_entry.id   AF-A0A6P0YGS7-F1
#
_cell.length_a   1.000
_cell.length_b   1.000
_cell.length_c   1.000
_cell.angle_alpha   90.00
_cell.angle_beta   90.00
_cell.angle_gamma   90.00
#
_symmetry.space_group_name_H-M   'P 1'
#
loop_
_entity.id
_entity.type
_entity.pdbx_description
1 polymer ?
#
loop_
_entity_poly.entity_id
_entity_poly.type
_entity_poly.pdbx_seq_one_letter_code
_entity_poly.pdbx_strand_id
1 'polypeptide(L)' 'ASSVAPDWRDEYLEPPNFIEFRPPTVKLTRSIPKENKQLLKQKLGFKGYKIGEFTPVQARRATMANWLLSYMEISSR' A
#
# COMPACT_ATOMS: atom_id res chain seq x y z
N ALA A 1 -17.05 7.82 13.79
CA ALA A 1 -16.38 6.50 13.86
C ALA A 1 -15.53 6.34 12.61
N SER A 2 -14.31 5.82 12.72
CA SER A 2 -13.42 5.60 11.57
C SER A 2 -14.02 4.53 10.65
N SER A 3 -14.29 4.84 9.38
CA SER A 3 -14.86 3.92 8.37
C SER A 3 -13.88 2.82 7.89
N VAL A 4 -12.88 2.50 8.71
CA VAL A 4 -11.88 1.46 8.46
C VAL A 4 -12.48 0.08 8.68
N ALA A 5 -12.10 -0.87 7.83
CA ALA A 5 -12.54 -2.27 7.92
C ALA A 5 -12.23 -2.88 9.29
N PRO A 6 -13.13 -3.71 9.87
CA PRO A 6 -12.95 -4.31 11.20
C PRO A 6 -11.60 -5.00 11.38
N ASP A 7 -11.19 -5.82 10.41
CA ASP A 7 -9.92 -6.54 10.43
C ASP A 7 -8.69 -5.63 10.64
N TRP A 8 -8.74 -4.38 10.16
CA TRP A 8 -7.68 -3.41 10.38
C TRP A 8 -7.78 -2.72 11.73
N ARG A 9 -8.99 -2.37 12.16
CA ARG A 9 -9.24 -1.72 13.45
C ARG A 9 -8.93 -2.63 14.64
N ASP A 10 -9.27 -3.91 14.53
CA ASP A 10 -9.15 -4.86 15.64
C ASP A 10 -7.69 -5.31 15.83
N GLU A 11 -6.90 -5.39 14.75
CA GLU A 11 -5.48 -5.73 14.82
C GLU A 11 -4.58 -4.53 15.17
N TYR A 12 -4.99 -3.31 14.79
CA TYR A 12 -4.22 -2.09 15.01
C TYR A 12 -5.02 -1.07 15.81
N LEU A 13 -4.82 -1.09 17.13
CA LEU A 13 -5.42 -0.13 18.06
C LEU A 13 -4.95 1.31 17.80
N GLU A 14 -3.72 1.46 17.30
CA GLU A 14 -3.14 2.72 16.84
C GLU A 14 -2.81 2.66 15.34
N PRO A 15 -2.80 3.80 14.62
CA PRO A 15 -2.44 3.85 13.21
C PRO A 15 -1.05 3.22 12.97
N PRO A 16 -0.95 2.16 12.14
CA PRO A 16 0.31 1.48 11.96
C PRO A 16 1.33 2.36 11.24
N ASN A 17 2.58 2.36 11.75
CA ASN A 17 3.69 2.97 11.05
C ASN A 17 4.20 2.05 9.93
N PHE A 18 3.71 2.28 8.72
CA PHE A 18 4.11 1.54 7.52
C PHE A 18 5.57 1.76 7.08
N ILE A 19 6.22 2.82 7.55
CA ILE A 19 7.60 3.15 7.16
C ILE A 19 8.60 2.40 8.04
N GLU A 20 8.38 2.39 9.35
CA GLU A 20 9.28 1.73 10.30
C GLU A 20 9.03 0.22 10.35
N PHE A 21 7.75 -0.18 10.36
CA PHE A 21 7.37 -1.58 10.54
C PHE A 21 7.00 -2.27 9.24
N ARG A 22 7.59 -3.46 9.05
CA ARG A 22 7.29 -4.33 7.91
C ARG A 22 5.91 -5.02 7.99
N PRO A 23 5.44 -5.54 9.15
CA PRO A 23 4.19 -6.30 9.20
C PRO A 23 2.95 -5.55 8.65
N PRO A 24 2.72 -4.26 8.97
CA PRO A 24 1.59 -3.53 8.41
C PRO A 24 1.67 -3.38 6.89
N THR A 25 2.89 -3.19 6.34
CA THR A 25 3.11 -3.12 4.89
C THR A 25 2.79 -4.43 4.17
N VAL A 26 3.04 -5.57 4.82
CA VAL A 26 2.69 -6.89 4.29
C VAL A 26 1.16 -7.05 4.25
N LYS A 27 0.46 -6.67 5.33
CA LYS A 27 -1.01 -6.67 5.35
C LYS A 27 -1.59 -5.73 4.29
N LEU A 28 -0.98 -4.55 4.11
CA LEU A 28 -1.36 -3.59 3.08
C LEU A 28 -1.21 -4.17 1.67
N THR A 29 -0.12 -4.88 1.39
CA THR A 29 0.08 -5.54 0.08
C THR A 29 -0.96 -6.64 -0.17
N ARG A 30 -1.39 -7.34 0.89
CA ARG A 30 -2.39 -8.41 0.80
C ARG A 30 -3.82 -7.88 0.59
N SER A 31 -4.12 -6.65 1.03
CA SER A 31 -5.44 -6.04 0.83
C SER A 31 -5.67 -5.49 -0.57
N ILE A 32 -4.63 -5.40 -1.42
CA ILE A 32 -4.74 -4.93 -2.80
C ILE A 32 -5.21 -6.09 -3.71
N PRO A 33 -6.35 -5.94 -4.43
CA PRO A 33 -6.79 -6.91 -5.44
C PRO A 33 -5.72 -7.18 -6.51
N LYS A 34 -5.71 -8.39 -7.08
CA LYS A 34 -4.65 -8.82 -8.01
C LYS A 34 -4.55 -7.91 -9.24
N GLU A 35 -5.69 -7.49 -9.76
CA GLU A 35 -5.88 -6.55 -10.87
C GLU A 35 -5.25 -5.18 -10.59
N ASN A 36 -5.23 -4.74 -9.33
CA ASN A 36 -4.76 -3.42 -8.93
C ASN A 36 -3.27 -3.40 -8.53
N LYS A 37 -2.58 -4.55 -8.56
CA LYS A 37 -1.16 -4.64 -8.14
C LYS A 37 -0.18 -3.95 -9.09
N GLN A 38 -0.61 -3.62 -10.32
CA GLN A 38 0.23 -2.94 -11.30
C GLN A 38 -0.22 -1.48 -11.54
N LEU A 39 -1.06 -0.90 -10.70
CA LEU A 39 -1.56 0.48 -10.89
C LEU A 39 -0.44 1.52 -10.87
N LEU A 40 0.61 1.34 -10.07
CA LEU A 40 1.79 2.21 -10.14
C LEU A 40 2.40 2.28 -11.55
N LYS A 41 2.49 1.16 -12.25
CA LYS A 41 2.97 1.11 -13.64
C LYS A 41 1.96 1.71 -14.60
N GLN A 42 0.69 1.34 -14.46
CA GLN A 42 -0.36 1.68 -15.43
C GLN A 42 -0.78 3.16 -15.35
N LYS A 43 -0.86 3.74 -14.15
CA LYS A 43 -1.35 5.11 -13.93
C LYS A 43 -0.21 6.13 -13.81
N LEU A 44 0.91 5.75 -13.19
CA LEU A 44 2.03 6.66 -12.93
C LEU A 44 3.27 6.39 -13.79
N GLY A 45 3.25 5.36 -14.64
CA GLY A 45 4.41 5.01 -15.47
C GLY A 45 5.62 4.51 -14.67
N PHE A 46 5.44 4.07 -13.41
CA PHE A 46 6.53 3.66 -12.53
C PHE A 46 7.17 2.36 -13.01
N LYS A 47 8.32 2.42 -13.70
CA LYS A 47 8.98 1.25 -14.30
C LYS A 47 9.68 0.32 -13.30
N GLY A 48 9.68 0.66 -12.01
CA GLY A 48 10.45 -0.02 -10.98
C GLY A 48 11.65 0.82 -10.54
N TYR A 49 12.56 0.18 -9.82
CA TYR A 49 13.74 0.82 -9.26
C TYR A 49 14.98 -0.05 -9.43
N LYS A 50 16.16 0.56 -9.47
CA LYS A 50 17.42 -0.18 -9.53
C LYS A 50 17.83 -0.65 -8.13
N ILE A 51 18.50 -1.80 -8.09
CA ILE A 51 19.12 -2.31 -6.86
C ILE A 51 20.17 -1.30 -6.40
N GLY A 52 20.08 -0.84 -5.15
CA GLY A 52 21.01 0.14 -4.56
C GLY A 52 20.53 1.60 -4.59
N GLU A 53 19.63 1.97 -5.51
CA GLU A 53 19.07 3.33 -5.60
C GLU A 53 17.73 3.47 -4.85
N PHE A 54 17.20 2.36 -4.33
CA PHE A 54 15.90 2.29 -3.68
C PHE A 54 16.00 1.65 -2.30
N THR A 55 15.83 2.48 -1.30
CA THR A 55 15.88 2.08 0.10
C THR A 55 14.64 1.28 0.49
N PRO A 56 14.71 0.45 1.55
CA PRO A 56 13.54 -0.23 2.11
C PRO A 56 12.41 0.74 2.48
N VAL A 57 12.74 1.96 2.92
CA VAL A 57 11.77 3.02 3.22
C VAL A 57 11.04 3.48 1.96
N GLN A 58 11.75 3.71 0.86
CA GLN A 58 11.13 4.06 -0.42
C GLN A 58 10.25 2.92 -0.96
N ALA A 59 10.65 1.66 -0.80
CA ALA A 59 9.83 0.49 -1.16
C ALA A 59 8.51 0.41 -0.37
N ARG A 60 8.54 0.72 0.93
CA ARG A 60 7.32 0.82 1.75
C ARG A 60 6.42 1.96 1.27
N ARG A 61 6.98 3.13 0.96
CA ARG A 61 6.22 4.27 0.40
C ARG A 61 5.58 3.94 -0.96
N ALA A 62 6.29 3.24 -1.84
CA ALA A 62 5.73 2.78 -3.11
C ALA A 62 4.55 1.81 -2.87
N THR A 63 4.67 0.91 -1.90
CA THR A 63 3.57 0.00 -1.52
C THR A 63 2.34 0.78 -1.06
N MET A 64 2.52 1.80 -0.20
CA MET A 64 1.44 2.68 0.25
C MET A 64 0.79 3.43 -0.91
N ALA A 65 1.59 3.96 -1.84
CA ALA A 65 1.08 4.63 -3.02
C ALA A 65 0.25 3.68 -3.91
N ASN A 66 0.69 2.44 -4.11
CA ASN A 66 -0.07 1.45 -4.87
C ASN A 66 -1.41 1.11 -4.20
N TRP A 67 -1.41 0.99 -2.86
CA TRP A 67 -2.64 0.78 -2.10
C TRP A 67 -3.62 1.94 -2.25
N LEU A 68 -3.12 3.19 -2.18
CA LEU A 68 -3.95 4.38 -2.35
C LEU A 68 -4.59 4.43 -3.75
N LEU A 69 -3.80 4.14 -4.80
CA LEU A 69 -4.32 4.05 -6.16
C LEU A 69 -5.41 2.98 -6.27
N SER A 70 -5.20 1.82 -5.65
CA SER A 70 -6.21 0.75 -5.61
C SER A 70 -7.47 1.19 -4.89
N TYR A 71 -7.35 1.89 -3.76
CA TYR A 71 -8.50 2.38 -3.00
C TYR A 71 -9.30 3.40 -3.82
N MET A 72 -8.63 4.31 -4.52
CA MET A 72 -9.27 5.27 -5.42
C MET A 72 -9.97 4.57 -6.59
N GLU A 73 -9.33 3.58 -7.21
CA GLU A 73 -9.91 2.81 -8.32
C GLU A 73 -11.14 1.99 -7.88
N ILE A 74 -11.14 1.45 -6.66
CA ILE A 74 -12.29 0.75 -6.08
C ILE A 74 -13.41 1.72 -5.71
N SER A 75 -13.06 2.89 -5.15
CA SER A 75 -14.05 3.87 -4.67
C SER A 75 -14.65 4.74 -5.79
N SER A 76 -13.99 4.81 -6.95
CA SER A 76 -14.48 5.53 -8.13
C SER A 76 -15.41 4.67 -9.01
N ARG A 77 -15.63 3.41 -8.63
CA ARG A 77 -16.58 2.48 -9.25
C ARG A 77 -17.83 2.39 -8.41
#